data_AF-A0A497RTQ8-F1
#
_entry.id   AF-A0A497RTQ8-F1
#
_cell.length_a   1.000
_cell.length_b   1.000
_cell.length_c   1.000
_cell.angle_alpha   90.00
_cell.angle_beta   90.00
_cell.angle_gamma   90.00
#
_symmetry.space_group_name_H-M   'P 1'
#
loop_
_entity.id
_entity.type
_entity.pdbx_description
1 polymer ?
#
loop_
_entity_poly.entity_id
_entity_poly.type
_entity_poly.pdbx_seq_one_letter_code
_entity_poly.pdbx_strand_id
1 'polypeptide(L)'
;MLASGKSLAITEEEFKLLEEKLKPHIEKEKEMLEAVTKLMEEVEDDRIKKILIMIYEDELMHHPFMTNFLDLVIKRETITEQDIWGMLFRDLPTHGHVADPYVGKDYGP
;
A
#
# COMPACT_ATOMS: atom_id res chain seq x y z
N MET A 1 32.27 7.99 -4.22
CA MET A 1 31.56 8.20 -5.50
C MET A 1 30.24 8.86 -5.14
N LEU A 2 30.03 10.08 -5.65
CA LEU A 2 28.86 10.91 -5.36
C LEU A 2 27.58 10.24 -5.87
N ALA A 3 26.62 10.01 -4.99
CA ALA A 3 25.25 9.68 -5.34
C ALA A 3 24.67 10.86 -6.14
N SER A 4 24.81 10.81 -7.45
CA SER A 4 24.11 11.70 -8.37
C SER A 4 22.63 11.30 -8.34
N GLY A 5 21.88 11.83 -7.38
CA GLY A 5 20.42 11.83 -7.41
C GLY A 5 19.96 12.65 -8.61
N LYS A 6 19.89 12.02 -9.79
CA LYS A 6 19.17 12.59 -10.92
C LYS A 6 17.70 12.59 -10.51
N SER A 7 17.10 13.76 -10.39
CA SER A 7 15.64 13.91 -10.53
C SER A 7 15.20 13.00 -11.67
N LEU A 8 14.31 12.05 -11.40
CA LEU A 8 13.68 11.28 -12.46
C LEU A 8 12.88 12.30 -13.27
N ALA A 9 13.41 12.71 -14.41
CA ALA A 9 12.67 13.56 -15.34
C ALA A 9 11.62 12.66 -15.99
N ILE A 10 10.48 12.50 -15.32
CA ILE A 10 9.34 11.73 -15.83
C ILE A 10 8.79 12.46 -17.04
N THR A 11 8.69 11.75 -18.15
CA THR A 11 8.13 12.24 -19.41
C THR A 11 6.61 12.28 -19.35
N GLU A 12 6.00 13.04 -20.26
CA GLU A 12 4.54 13.11 -20.41
C GLU A 12 3.89 11.73 -20.65
N GLU A 13 4.57 10.85 -21.37
CA GLU A 13 4.11 9.48 -21.66
C GLU A 13 4.18 8.60 -20.40
N GLU A 14 5.25 8.72 -19.62
CA GLU A 14 5.40 7.98 -18.36
C GLU A 14 4.38 8.40 -17.31
N PHE A 15 4.07 9.69 -17.19
CA PHE A 15 2.99 10.16 -16.30
C PHE A 15 1.62 9.59 -16.69
N LYS A 16 1.30 9.54 -17.99
CA LYS A 16 0.04 8.92 -18.47
C LYS A 16 0.00 7.43 -18.14
N LEU A 17 1.12 6.73 -18.33
CA LEU A 17 1.23 5.31 -17.98
C LEU A 17 1.03 5.10 -16.48
N LEU A 18 1.66 5.93 -15.64
CA LEU A 18 1.50 5.88 -14.18
C LEU A 18 0.03 6.11 -13.79
N GLU A 19 -0.62 7.11 -14.36
CA GLU A 19 -2.05 7.39 -14.11
C GLU A 19 -2.94 6.20 -14.51
N GLU A 20 -2.68 5.60 -15.69
CA GLU A 20 -3.41 4.43 -16.19
C GLU A 20 -3.25 3.20 -15.29
N LYS A 21 -2.12 3.04 -14.60
CA LYS A 21 -1.86 1.90 -13.71
C LYS A 21 -2.31 2.14 -12.27
N LEU A 22 -2.10 3.35 -11.74
CA LEU A 22 -2.43 3.67 -10.35
C LEU A 22 -3.94 3.70 -10.10
N LYS A 23 -4.72 4.28 -11.02
CA LYS A 23 -6.18 4.35 -10.88
C LYS A 23 -6.84 2.98 -10.69
N PRO A 24 -6.67 1.99 -11.58
CA PRO A 24 -7.30 0.68 -11.40
C PRO A 24 -6.72 -0.07 -10.20
N HIS A 25 -5.47 0.18 -9.81
CA HIS A 25 -4.90 -0.42 -8.61
C HIS A 25 -5.62 0.09 -7.35
N ILE A 26 -5.73 1.41 -7.17
CA ILE A 26 -6.44 2.05 -6.04
C ILE A 26 -7.89 1.58 -5.97
N GLU A 27 -8.59 1.49 -7.11
CA GLU A 27 -9.96 0.97 -7.11
C GLU A 27 -10.01 -0.50 -6.68
N LYS A 28 -9.01 -1.31 -7.07
CA LYS A 28 -8.94 -2.71 -6.66
C LYS A 28 -8.69 -2.88 -5.16
N GLU A 29 -7.82 -2.06 -4.58
CA GLU A 29 -7.56 -2.06 -3.12
C GLU A 29 -8.84 -1.75 -2.34
N LYS A 30 -9.67 -0.80 -2.80
CA LYS A 30 -10.98 -0.51 -2.19
C LYS A 30 -11.92 -1.70 -2.26
N GLU A 31 -12.03 -2.34 -3.42
CA GLU A 31 -12.84 -3.57 -3.57
C GLU A 31 -12.35 -4.67 -2.62
N MET A 32 -11.03 -4.80 -2.44
CA MET A 32 -10.43 -5.78 -1.53
C MET A 32 -10.74 -5.47 -0.07
N LEU A 33 -10.62 -4.21 0.36
CA LEU A 33 -10.98 -3.78 1.71
C LEU A 33 -12.46 -4.10 2.02
N GLU A 34 -13.36 -3.80 1.09
CA GLU A 34 -14.78 -4.13 1.24
C GLU A 34 -15.04 -5.64 1.30
N ALA A 35 -14.41 -6.41 0.41
CA ALA A 35 -14.56 -7.85 0.35
C ALA A 35 -14.03 -8.54 1.61
N VAL A 36 -12.85 -8.14 2.07
CA VAL A 36 -12.22 -8.70 3.27
C VAL A 36 -13.02 -8.34 4.52
N THR A 37 -13.55 -7.12 4.62
CA THR A 37 -14.43 -6.73 5.73
C THR A 37 -15.67 -7.64 5.82
N LYS A 38 -16.35 -7.87 4.69
CA LYS A 38 -17.51 -8.77 4.64
C LYS A 38 -17.14 -10.22 4.99
N LEU A 39 -16.05 -10.74 4.42
CA LEU A 39 -15.59 -12.10 4.69
C LEU A 39 -15.22 -12.31 6.17
N MET A 40 -14.66 -11.31 6.85
CA MET A 40 -14.34 -11.41 8.27
C MET A 40 -15.58 -11.55 9.16
N GLU A 41 -16.73 -11.04 8.74
CA GLU A 41 -18.02 -11.19 9.45
C GLU A 41 -18.63 -12.60 9.26
N GLU A 42 -18.39 -13.23 8.11
CA GLU A 42 -18.99 -14.52 7.75
C GLU A 42 -18.13 -15.74 8.15
N VAL A 43 -16.81 -15.57 8.23
CA VAL A 43 -15.88 -16.68 8.48
C VAL A 43 -15.79 -17.03 9.96
N GLU A 44 -16.09 -18.28 10.30
CA GLU A 44 -15.94 -18.84 11.65
C GLU A 44 -14.52 -19.35 11.95
N ASP A 45 -13.77 -19.82 10.94
CA ASP A 45 -12.42 -20.37 11.14
C ASP A 45 -11.41 -19.25 11.47
N ASP A 46 -10.90 -19.27 12.70
CA ASP A 46 -9.95 -18.29 13.21
C ASP A 46 -8.65 -18.21 12.39
N ARG A 47 -8.22 -19.31 11.74
CA ARG A 47 -7.00 -19.31 10.91
C ARG A 47 -7.24 -18.54 9.62
N ILE A 48 -8.41 -18.68 9.03
CA ILE A 48 -8.81 -17.91 7.84
C ILE A 48 -9.00 -16.44 8.22
N LYS A 49 -9.64 -16.16 9.36
CA LYS A 49 -9.82 -14.78 9.88
C LYS A 49 -8.49 -14.05 10.06
N LYS A 50 -7.44 -14.73 10.55
CA LYS A 50 -6.09 -14.16 10.65
C LYS A 50 -5.52 -13.77 9.28
N ILE A 51 -5.70 -14.61 8.26
CA ILE A 51 -5.26 -14.30 6.90
C ILE A 51 -6.01 -13.07 6.36
N LEU A 52 -7.33 -13.01 6.57
CA LEU A 52 -8.14 -11.86 6.18
C LEU A 52 -7.69 -10.58 6.88
N ILE A 53 -7.36 -10.62 8.17
CA ILE A 53 -6.80 -9.46 8.89
C ILE A 53 -5.48 -8.99 8.26
N MET A 54 -4.56 -9.91 7.93
CA MET A 54 -3.30 -9.52 7.29
C MET A 54 -3.51 -8.87 5.92
N ILE A 55 -4.45 -9.39 5.12
CA ILE A 55 -4.80 -8.75 3.83
C ILE A 55 -5.42 -7.37 4.08
N TYR A 56 -6.34 -7.25 5.04
CA TYR A 56 -6.95 -5.96 5.39
C TYR A 56 -5.91 -4.92 5.80
N GLU A 57 -4.98 -5.30 6.68
CA GLU A 57 -3.92 -4.42 7.15
C GLU A 57 -2.97 -3.99 6.04
N ASP A 58 -2.60 -4.90 5.14
CA ASP A 58 -1.77 -4.59 3.97
C ASP A 58 -2.44 -3.53 3.09
N GLU A 59 -3.68 -3.78 2.67
CA GLU A 59 -4.42 -2.86 1.81
C GLU A 59 -4.71 -1.51 2.51
N LEU A 60 -5.04 -1.53 3.80
CA LEU A 60 -5.33 -0.32 4.58
C LEU A 60 -4.10 0.60 4.69
N MET A 61 -2.90 0.01 4.87
CA MET A 61 -1.66 0.78 5.00
C MET A 61 -1.08 1.16 3.63
N HIS A 62 -1.31 0.35 2.59
CA HIS A 62 -0.80 0.60 1.25
C HIS A 62 -1.61 1.66 0.47
N HIS A 63 -2.93 1.68 0.65
CA HIS A 63 -3.84 2.55 -0.10
C HIS A 63 -3.54 4.06 -0.03
N PRO A 64 -3.17 4.64 1.14
CA PRO A 64 -2.84 6.06 1.24
C PRO A 64 -1.62 6.45 0.40
N PHE A 65 -0.58 5.59 0.38
CA PHE A 65 0.60 5.81 -0.44
C PHE A 65 0.24 5.92 -1.92
N MET A 66 -0.52 4.95 -2.44
CA MET A 66 -0.93 4.90 -3.84
C MET A 66 -1.78 6.11 -4.22
N THR A 67 -2.69 6.53 -3.34
CA THR A 67 -3.52 7.72 -3.55
C THR A 67 -2.70 9.01 -3.60
N ASN A 68 -1.78 9.19 -2.66
CA ASN A 68 -0.88 10.35 -2.64
C ASN A 68 0.05 10.38 -3.86
N PHE A 69 0.53 9.21 -4.29
CA PHE A 69 1.38 9.11 -5.47
C PHE A 69 0.61 9.44 -6.75
N LEU A 70 -0.65 9.00 -6.88
CA LEU A 70 -1.51 9.37 -8.00
C LEU A 70 -1.74 10.89 -8.06
N ASP A 71 -1.91 11.57 -6.92
CA ASP A 71 -2.09 13.03 -6.89
C ASP A 71 -0.86 13.77 -7.44
N LEU A 72 0.36 13.36 -7.08
CA LEU A 72 1.59 13.89 -7.68
C LEU A 72 1.64 13.67 -9.20
N VAL A 73 1.30 12.44 -9.62
CA VAL A 73 1.29 12.03 -11.03
C VAL A 73 0.30 12.87 -11.83
N ILE A 74 -0.89 13.16 -11.29
CA ILE A 74 -1.91 13.99 -11.96
C ILE A 74 -1.44 15.45 -12.05
N LYS A 75 -0.82 15.98 -10.99
CA LYS A 75 -0.33 17.37 -10.94
C LYS A 75 0.91 17.62 -11.81
N ARG A 76 1.53 16.56 -12.35
CA ARG A 76 2.79 16.64 -13.13
C ARG A 76 3.90 17.34 -12.36
N GLU A 77 3.89 17.15 -11.04
CA GLU A 77 4.93 17.69 -10.18
C GLU A 77 6.25 16.97 -10.48
N THR A 78 7.36 17.70 -10.35
CA THR A 78 8.67 17.06 -10.42
C THR A 78 8.81 16.15 -9.20
N ILE A 79 8.78 14.85 -9.43
CA ILE A 79 8.89 13.85 -8.36
C ILE A 79 10.36 13.60 -8.08
N THR A 80 10.85 14.03 -6.92
CA THR A 80 12.20 13.72 -6.47
C THR A 80 12.24 12.37 -5.75
N GLU A 81 13.44 11.79 -5.64
CA GLU A 81 13.64 10.58 -4.85
C GLU A 81 13.23 10.80 -3.38
N GLN A 82 13.52 12.00 -2.85
CA GLN A 82 13.16 12.40 -1.50
C GLN A 82 11.64 12.47 -1.30
N ASP A 83 10.89 12.90 -2.31
CA ASP A 83 9.42 12.89 -2.25
C ASP A 83 8.91 11.45 -2.14
N ILE A 84 9.43 10.54 -2.96
CA ILE A 84 9.05 9.11 -2.92
C ILE A 84 9.39 8.50 -1.55
N TRP A 85 10.61 8.68 -1.06
CA TRP A 85 11.00 8.19 0.27
C TRP A 85 10.16 8.80 1.38
N GLY A 86 9.89 10.11 1.31
CA GLY A 86 9.05 10.83 2.27
C GLY A 86 7.62 10.27 2.32
N MET A 87 7.04 9.95 1.16
CA MET A 87 5.73 9.30 1.08
C MET A 87 5.76 7.89 1.65
N LEU A 88 6.75 7.08 1.24
CA LEU A 88 6.89 5.70 1.68
C LEU A 88 6.97 5.61 3.21
N PHE A 89 7.81 6.43 3.86
CA PHE A 89 7.98 6.41 5.32
C PHE A 89 6.85 7.11 6.09
N ARG A 90 6.09 8.01 5.45
CA ARG A 90 4.90 8.65 6.06
C ARG A 90 3.71 7.71 6.04
N ASP A 91 3.49 7.05 4.91
CA ASP A 91 2.27 6.30 4.62
C ASP A 91 2.40 4.81 4.97
N LEU A 92 3.61 4.24 4.97
CA LEU A 92 3.87 2.90 5.49
C LEU A 92 4.47 2.97 6.91
N PRO A 93 4.01 2.15 7.86
CA PRO A 93 4.64 2.07 9.16
C PRO A 93 6.03 1.46 8.98
N THR A 94 7.03 2.09 9.61
CA THR A 94 8.41 1.64 9.54
C THR A 94 8.53 0.17 9.98
N HIS A 95 8.96 -0.70 9.05
CA HIS A 95 9.35 -2.12 9.20
C HIS A 95 8.22 -3.16 9.21
N GLY A 96 7.88 -3.71 8.04
CA GLY A 96 8.36 -5.03 7.59
C GLY A 96 8.14 -6.28 8.47
N HIS A 97 7.33 -6.23 9.50
CA HIS A 97 6.78 -7.38 10.21
C HIS A 97 5.54 -6.89 10.95
N VAL A 98 4.35 -7.25 10.48
CA VAL A 98 3.26 -7.42 11.43
C VAL A 98 3.78 -8.46 12.42
N ALA A 99 4.14 -8.04 13.64
CA ALA A 99 4.45 -8.98 14.69
C ALA A 99 3.23 -9.89 14.81
N ASP A 100 3.38 -11.21 14.66
CA ASP A 100 2.26 -12.12 14.90
C ASP A 100 1.72 -11.77 16.30
N PRO A 101 0.50 -11.22 16.43
CA PRO A 101 -0.03 -10.80 17.73
C PRO A 101 -0.29 -12.02 18.64
N TYR A 102 -0.06 -13.23 18.13
CA TYR A 102 -0.12 -14.52 18.81
C TYR A 102 1.27 -15.14 19.08
N VAL A 103 2.39 -14.42 18.90
CA VAL A 103 3.70 -14.90 19.40
C VAL A 103 3.57 -15.24 20.89
N GLY A 104 3.70 -16.53 21.21
CA GLY A 104 3.61 -17.04 22.58
C GLY A 104 2.21 -17.39 23.08
N LYS A 105 1.18 -17.41 22.22
CA LYS A 105 -0.12 -18.01 22.54
C LYS A 105 -0.28 -19.31 21.76
N ASP A 106 -0.55 -20.41 22.48
CA ASP A 106 -0.88 -21.68 21.84
C ASP A 106 -2.16 -21.52 21.00
N TYR A 107 -2.12 -22.10 19.81
CA TYR A 107 -3.20 -22.04 18.84
C TYR A 107 -4.33 -22.99 19.27
N GLY A 108 -5.40 -22.41 19.83
CA GLY A 108 -6.70 -23.06 20.07
C GLY A 108 -6.83 -23.77 21.43
N PRO A 109 -8.01 -24.31 21.76
CA PRO A 109 -8.09 -25.66 22.30
C PRO A 109 -7.71 -26.70 21.24
#